data_AF-A0A480A352-F1
#
_entry.id   AF-A0A480A352-F1
#
_cell.length_a   1.000
_cell.length_b   1.000
_cell.length_c   1.000
_cell.angle_alpha   90.00
_cell.angle_beta   90.00
_cell.angle_gamma   90.00
#
_symmetry.space_group_name_H-M   'P 1'
#
loop_
_entity.id
_entity.type
_entity.pdbx_description
1 polymer ?
#
loop_
_entity_poly.entity_id
_entity_poly.type
_entity_poly.pdbx_seq_one_letter_code
_entity_poly.pdbx_strand_id
1 'polypeptide(L)'
;MKRIIKGAEPPCLLKYRQTQDANYDDYRPKEPLKRALLAEQGYICCYCMQRISIDNMEIEHNKPQADNPHLQLDYKNLIASCSGNRGQGKKNL
;
A
#
# COMPACT_ATOMS: atom_id res chain seq x y z
N MET A 1 17.79 -0.15 -5.09
CA MET A 1 16.60 0.22 -4.32
C MET A 1 16.26 1.69 -4.61
N LYS A 2 15.03 1.99 -5.06
CA LYS A 2 14.59 3.40 -5.19
C LYS A 2 14.21 3.90 -3.81
N ARG A 3 14.73 5.07 -3.41
CA ARG A 3 14.31 5.71 -2.17
C ARG A 3 12.87 6.19 -2.31
N ILE A 4 11.99 5.74 -1.42
CA ILE A 4 10.62 6.22 -1.32
C ILE A 4 10.63 7.46 -0.42
N ILE A 5 10.15 8.58 -0.94
CA ILE A 5 10.05 9.84 -0.20
C ILE A 5 8.56 10.08 0.02
N LYS A 6 8.08 9.96 1.26
CA LYS A 6 6.67 10.12 1.59
C LYS A 6 6.20 11.55 1.30
N GLY A 7 5.10 11.68 0.55
CA GLY A 7 4.42 12.96 0.31
C GLY A 7 3.35 13.27 1.35
N ALA A 8 2.48 14.22 1.01
CA ALA A 8 1.27 14.47 1.77
C ALA A 8 0.33 13.25 1.68
N GLU A 9 -0.24 12.84 2.82
CA GLU A 9 -1.23 11.77 2.83
C GLU A 9 -2.53 12.19 2.12
N PRO A 10 -3.25 11.26 1.47
CA PRO A 10 -4.54 11.58 0.85
C PRO A 10 -5.56 12.10 1.88
N PRO A 11 -6.31 13.18 1.61
CA PRO A 11 -7.31 13.71 2.55
C PRO A 11 -8.36 12.69 2.96
N CYS A 12 -8.71 11.73 2.10
CA CYS A 12 -9.64 10.67 2.43
C CYS A 12 -9.11 9.70 3.50
N LEU A 13 -7.81 9.42 3.53
CA LEU A 13 -7.18 8.60 4.57
C LEU A 13 -7.13 9.37 5.89
N LEU A 14 -6.72 10.64 5.86
CA LEU A 14 -6.71 11.51 7.04
C LEU A 14 -8.11 11.64 7.67
N LYS A 15 -9.14 11.88 6.85
CA LYS A 15 -10.52 11.97 7.35
C LYS A 15 -10.99 10.64 7.95
N TYR A 16 -10.68 9.52 7.30
CA TYR A 16 -11.12 8.21 7.78
C TYR A 16 -10.42 7.81 9.08
N ARG A 17 -9.10 7.98 9.20
CA ARG A 17 -8.36 7.58 10.42
C ARG A 17 -8.75 8.40 11.67
N GLN A 18 -9.50 9.49 11.50
CA GLN A 18 -10.05 10.32 12.58
C GLN A 18 -11.43 9.86 13.06
N THR A 19 -12.08 8.91 12.36
CA THR A 19 -13.38 8.38 12.81
C THR A 19 -13.18 7.39 13.97
N GLN A 20 -14.23 7.25 14.79
CA GLN A 20 -14.25 6.22 15.83
C GLN A 20 -14.13 4.82 15.20
N ASP A 21 -13.36 3.94 15.83
CA ASP A 21 -13.14 2.53 15.42
C ASP A 21 -12.61 2.35 13.99
N ALA A 22 -11.94 3.37 13.44
CA ALA A 22 -11.31 3.31 12.12
C ALA A 22 -10.28 2.18 12.05
N ASN A 23 -10.43 1.29 11.08
CA ASN A 23 -9.52 0.17 10.87
C ASN A 23 -9.21 0.00 9.37
N TYR A 24 -8.11 -0.67 9.06
CA TYR A 24 -7.65 -0.80 7.69
C TYR A 24 -8.56 -1.66 6.81
N ASP A 25 -9.20 -2.68 7.39
CA ASP A 25 -10.05 -3.63 6.68
C ASP A 25 -11.36 -2.98 6.22
N ASP A 26 -11.86 -2.00 6.99
CA ASP A 26 -13.06 -1.23 6.67
C ASP A 26 -12.79 0.04 5.85
N TYR A 27 -11.54 0.37 5.57
CA TYR A 27 -11.20 1.48 4.69
C TYR A 27 -11.63 1.16 3.24
N ARG A 28 -12.66 1.84 2.74
CA ARG A 28 -13.15 1.69 1.34
C ARG A 28 -12.50 2.59 0.28
N PRO A 29 -11.99 3.81 0.58
CA PRO A 29 -11.32 4.68 -0.39
C PRO A 29 -9.92 4.18 -0.83
N LYS A 30 -9.76 2.88 -1.10
CA LYS A 30 -8.49 2.25 -1.46
C LYS A 30 -7.94 2.81 -2.78
N GLU A 31 -8.79 3.14 -3.75
CA GLU A 31 -8.36 3.66 -5.06
C GLU A 31 -7.53 4.97 -4.97
N PRO A 32 -8.03 6.06 -4.35
CA PRO A 32 -7.22 7.26 -4.13
C PRO A 32 -5.89 6.99 -3.40
N LEU A 33 -5.91 6.11 -2.39
CA LEU A 33 -4.73 5.73 -1.63
C LEU A 33 -3.71 4.98 -2.50
N LYS A 34 -4.16 3.99 -3.29
CA LYS A 34 -3.30 3.27 -4.25
C LYS A 34 -2.64 4.23 -5.24
N ARG A 35 -3.40 5.17 -5.81
CA ARG A 35 -2.87 6.19 -6.74
C ARG A 35 -1.79 7.06 -6.11
N ALA A 36 -1.99 7.50 -4.88
CA ALA A 36 -0.99 8.28 -4.16
C ALA A 36 0.32 7.49 -3.93
N LEU A 37 0.21 6.24 -3.47
CA LEU A 37 1.36 5.36 -3.25
C LEU A 37 2.10 5.03 -4.57
N LEU A 38 1.37 4.76 -5.65
CA LEU A 38 1.95 4.52 -6.97
C LEU A 38 2.72 5.74 -7.48
N ALA A 39 2.10 6.93 -7.43
CA ALA A 39 2.74 8.16 -7.87
C ALA A 39 4.01 8.45 -7.06
N GLU A 40 3.93 8.31 -5.74
CA GLU A 40 5.05 8.51 -4.80
C GLU A 40 6.21 7.55 -5.08
N GLN A 41 5.92 6.28 -5.35
CA GLN A 41 6.94 5.28 -5.69
C GLN A 41 7.38 5.35 -7.15
N GLY A 42 6.73 6.18 -7.98
CA GLY A 42 6.91 6.23 -9.42
C GLY A 42 6.63 4.89 -10.10
N TYR A 43 5.55 4.23 -9.70
CA TYR A 43 5.03 3.00 -10.33
C TYR A 43 6.00 1.82 -10.27
N ILE A 44 6.76 1.71 -9.18
CA ILE A 44 7.75 0.66 -8.93
C ILE A 44 7.44 -0.05 -7.62
N CYS A 45 7.43 -1.38 -7.64
CA CYS A 45 7.24 -2.21 -6.45
C CYS A 45 8.39 -2.02 -5.44
N CYS A 46 8.03 -1.87 -4.15
CA CYS A 46 8.99 -1.66 -3.07
C CYS A 46 10.00 -2.82 -2.86
N TYR A 47 9.61 -4.06 -3.22
CA TYR A 47 10.46 -5.24 -3.05
C TYR A 47 11.21 -5.62 -4.33
N CYS A 48 10.49 -5.99 -5.40
CA CYS A 48 11.10 -6.56 -6.60
C CYS A 48 11.53 -5.52 -7.63
N MET A 49 11.22 -4.23 -7.41
CA MET A 49 11.52 -3.12 -8.32
C MET A 49 10.89 -3.23 -9.73
N GLN A 50 9.95 -4.15 -9.94
CA GLN A 50 9.19 -4.22 -11.19
C GLN A 50 8.15 -3.11 -11.28
N ARG A 51 7.71 -2.83 -12.52
CA ARG A 51 6.63 -1.86 -12.76
C ARG A 51 5.30 -2.37 -12.22
N ILE A 52 4.58 -1.48 -11.58
CA ILE A 52 3.23 -1.72 -11.07
C ILE A 52 2.27 -0.61 -11.51
N SER A 53 1.01 -0.96 -11.67
CA SER A 53 -0.12 -0.10 -11.99
C SER A 53 -1.23 -0.32 -10.96
N ILE A 54 -2.32 0.42 -11.09
CA ILE A 54 -3.49 0.29 -10.21
C ILE A 54 -4.06 -1.14 -10.19
N ASP A 55 -3.96 -1.84 -11.32
CA ASP A 55 -4.55 -3.16 -11.54
C ASP A 55 -3.70 -4.33 -11.03
N ASN A 56 -2.41 -4.11 -10.75
CA ASN A 56 -1.49 -5.18 -10.35
C ASN A 56 -0.68 -4.89 -9.08
N MET A 57 -1.19 -3.97 -8.25
CA MET A 57 -0.57 -3.57 -6.99
C MET A 57 -1.47 -3.85 -5.78
N GLU A 58 -0.82 -4.12 -4.65
CA GLU A 58 -1.41 -4.23 -3.32
C GLU A 58 -0.79 -3.22 -2.36
N ILE A 59 -1.61 -2.73 -1.43
CA ILE A 59 -1.13 -1.86 -0.36
C ILE A 59 -0.57 -2.77 0.73
N GLU A 60 0.70 -2.58 1.04
CA GLU A 60 1.44 -3.34 2.04
C GLU A 60 1.78 -2.45 3.23
N HIS A 61 1.88 -3.05 4.41
CA HIS A 61 2.36 -2.39 5.62
C HIS A 61 3.86 -2.65 5.78
N ASN A 62 4.68 -1.60 5.75
CA ASN A 62 6.14 -1.72 5.91
C ASN A 62 6.52 -2.33 7.28
N LYS A 63 5.83 -1.92 8.34
CA LYS A 63 5.82 -2.59 9.64
C LYS A 63 4.55 -3.46 9.73
N PRO A 64 4.68 -4.78 9.99
CA PRO A 64 3.55 -5.71 10.00
C PRO A 64 2.42 -5.26 10.93
N GLN A 65 1.18 -5.38 10.46
CA GLN A 65 -0.02 -5.02 11.22
C GLN A 65 -0.18 -5.84 12.50
N ALA A 66 0.22 -7.12 12.50
CA ALA A 66 0.14 -8.01 13.66
C ALA A 66 0.91 -7.45 14.87
N ASP A 67 2.11 -6.93 14.63
CA ASP A 67 2.97 -6.37 15.70
C ASP A 67 2.74 -4.86 15.91
N ASN A 68 2.10 -4.19 14.94
CA ASN A 68 1.95 -2.73 14.92
C ASN A 68 0.52 -2.29 14.54
N PRO A 69 -0.53 -2.71 15.26
CA PRO A 69 -1.91 -2.41 14.89
C PRO A 69 -2.22 -0.90 14.89
N HIS A 70 -1.48 -0.11 15.68
CA HIS A 70 -1.60 1.35 15.71
C HIS A 70 -1.09 2.04 14.43
N LEU A 71 -0.32 1.34 13.58
CA LEU A 71 0.21 1.87 12.32
C LEU A 71 -0.61 1.44 11.09
N GLN A 72 -1.73 0.74 11.29
CA GLN A 72 -2.50 0.15 10.19
C GLN A 72 -3.05 1.18 9.21
N LEU A 73 -3.30 2.43 9.66
CA LEU A 73 -3.75 3.57 8.85
C LEU A 73 -2.71 4.69 8.77
N ASP A 74 -1.49 4.49 9.29
CA ASP A 74 -0.42 5.48 9.17
C ASP A 74 0.11 5.48 7.74
N TYR A 75 -0.13 6.57 7.00
CA TYR A 75 0.32 6.71 5.60
C TYR A 75 1.82 6.46 5.42
N LYS A 76 2.66 6.79 6.41
CA LYS A 76 4.11 6.53 6.36
C LYS A 76 4.45 5.06 6.44
N ASN A 77 3.56 4.24 7.00
CA ASN A 77 3.68 2.80 7.07
C ASN A 77 3.09 2.07 5.85
N LEU A 78 2.34 2.77 4.99
CA LEU A 78 1.73 2.19 3.80
C LEU A 78 2.63 2.37 2.56
N ILE A 79 2.80 1.28 1.80
CA ILE A 79 3.60 1.22 0.58
C ILE A 79 2.87 0.41 -0.49
N ALA A 80 3.22 0.61 -1.76
CA ALA A 80 2.72 -0.22 -2.86
C ALA A 80 3.70 -1.34 -3.20
N SER A 81 3.20 -2.58 -3.26
CA SER A 81 3.92 -3.75 -3.74
C SER A 81 3.17 -4.40 -4.89
N CYS A 82 3.84 -5.20 -5.71
CA CYS A 82 3.13 -6.13 -6.57
C CYS A 82 2.54 -7.27 -5.73
N SER A 83 1.58 -8.01 -6.29
CA SER A 83 1.08 -9.26 -5.69
C SER A 83 2.13 -10.38 -5.68
N GLY A 84 3.30 -10.14 -6.28
CA GLY A 84 4.38 -11.11 -6.43
C GLY A 84 3.95 -12.31 -7.28
N ASN A 85 4.35 -13.51 -6.84
CA ASN A 85 3.91 -14.78 -7.43
C ASN A 85 2.69 -15.37 -6.70
N ARG A 86 2.05 -14.63 -5.78
CA ARG A 86 0.88 -15.15 -5.05
C ARG A 86 -0.25 -15.39 -6.06
N GLY A 87 -0.64 -16.66 -6.24
CA GLY A 87 -1.66 -17.07 -7.21
C GLY A 87 -1.14 -17.52 -8.58
N GLN A 88 0.16 -17.38 -8.89
CA GLN A 88 0.72 -18.01 -10.08
C GLN A 88 1.03 -19.47 -9.76
N GLY A 89 0.11 -20.37 -10.13
CA GLY A 89 0.38 -21.81 -10.14
C GLY A 89 1.67 -22.07 -10.90
N LYS A 90 2.52 -22.96 -10.37
CA LYS A 90 3.78 -23.37 -11.02
C LYS A 90 3.49 -23.65 -12.49
N LYS A 91 4.04 -22.84 -13.41
CA LYS A 91 4.10 -23.26 -14.81
C LYS A 91 5.04 -24.46 -14.82
N ASN A 92 4.47 -25.65 -15.01
CA ASN A 92 5.26 -26.84 -15.30
C ASN A 92 6.07 -26.50 -16.56
N LEU A 93 7.39 -26.38 -16.41
CA LEU A 93 8.33 -26.41 -17.53
C LEU A 93 8.38 -27.82 -18.10
#